data_AF-A0AAW1I6S9-F1
#
_entry.id   AF-A0AAW1I6S9-F1
#
_cell.length_a   1.000
_cell.length_b   1.000
_cell.length_c   1.000
_cell.angle_alpha   90.00
_cell.angle_beta   90.00
_cell.angle_gamma   90.00
#
_symmetry.space_group_name_H-M   'P 1'
#
loop_
_entity.id
_entity.type
_entity.pdbx_description
1 polymer ?
#
loop_
_entity_poly.entity_id
_entity_poly.type
_entity_poly.pdbx_seq_one_letter_code
_entity_poly.pdbx_strand_id
1 'polypeptide(L)'
;MDEYYLNSSKIVSHHESIPPSLWCLFDVGELKVVNHDAHSRALLSVQVTELVDGVFIGYTLNHAVGDGTSLWLFVKALSKIFMNQINDNNIINFDKPVFKPVFSDGYGPILKLPYLDSSKFIVRHEANPELRARVFRFSAELIAKLKAQANEKCDTTISSFQALSAFTWISITRARNQPYDSNTSCWIVADTRPTRPALITKPLWELCE
;
A
#
# COMPACT_ATOMS: atom_id res chain seq x y z
N MET A 1 1.53 17.37 -35.76
CA MET A 1 0.95 17.65 -34.42
C MET A 1 0.42 16.32 -33.93
N ASP A 2 1.31 15.49 -33.40
CA ASP A 2 0.92 14.21 -32.81
C ASP A 2 0.80 14.43 -31.31
N GLU A 3 -0.43 14.68 -30.86
CA GLU A 3 -0.74 14.66 -29.43
C GLU A 3 -0.36 13.29 -28.86
N TYR A 4 0.49 13.29 -27.84
CA TYR A 4 0.91 12.11 -27.09
C TYR A 4 -0.26 11.57 -26.28
N TYR A 5 -1.26 11.01 -26.94
CA TYR A 5 -2.34 10.37 -26.23
C TYR A 5 -1.84 9.10 -25.53
N LEU A 6 -2.07 9.02 -24.21
CA LEU A 6 -1.72 7.86 -23.41
C LEU A 6 -2.78 6.77 -23.61
N ASN A 7 -2.35 5.59 -24.06
CA ASN A 7 -3.21 4.43 -24.26
C ASN A 7 -3.00 3.43 -23.12
N SER A 8 -4.06 2.73 -22.70
CA SER A 8 -4.01 1.76 -21.61
C SER A 8 -2.95 0.66 -21.80
N SER A 9 -2.69 0.22 -23.04
CA SER A 9 -1.67 -0.77 -23.37
C SER A 9 -0.26 -0.34 -23.00
N LYS A 10 0.05 0.96 -23.05
CA LYS A 10 1.35 1.51 -22.63
C LYS A 10 1.52 1.52 -21.11
N ILE A 11 0.42 1.52 -20.36
CA ILE A 11 0.42 1.48 -18.89
C ILE A 11 0.59 0.03 -18.40
N VAL A 12 -0.05 -0.93 -19.07
CA VAL A 12 -0.13 -2.34 -18.62
C VAL A 12 0.88 -3.25 -19.33
N SER A 13 1.72 -2.72 -20.23
CA SER A 13 2.71 -3.49 -21.00
C SER A 13 3.61 -4.36 -20.11
N HIS A 14 3.71 -5.64 -20.46
CA HIS A 14 4.56 -6.61 -19.76
C HIS A 14 6.00 -6.66 -20.33
N HIS A 15 6.19 -6.13 -21.53
CA HIS A 15 7.47 -6.19 -22.26
C HIS A 15 8.30 -4.92 -22.09
N GLU A 16 7.67 -3.81 -21.74
CA GLU A 16 8.31 -2.50 -21.65
C GLU A 16 8.39 -2.00 -20.20
N SER A 17 9.26 -1.02 -19.96
CA SER A 17 9.24 -0.28 -18.70
C SER A 17 8.02 0.63 -18.65
N ILE A 18 7.47 0.81 -17.45
CA ILE A 18 6.36 1.74 -17.23
C ILE A 18 6.82 3.15 -17.64
N PRO A 19 6.07 3.86 -18.49
CA PRO A 19 6.47 5.17 -18.97
C PRO A 19 6.50 6.18 -17.81
N PRO A 20 7.51 7.08 -17.72
CA PRO A 20 7.57 8.10 -16.69
C PRO A 20 6.33 9.02 -16.64
N SER A 21 5.65 9.18 -17.78
CA SER A 21 4.39 9.94 -17.87
C SER A 21 3.25 9.34 -17.04
N LEU A 22 3.33 8.07 -16.61
CA LEU A 22 2.34 7.48 -15.71
C LEU A 22 2.25 8.26 -14.39
N TRP A 23 3.37 8.80 -13.90
CA TRP A 23 3.41 9.56 -12.65
C TRP A 23 2.59 10.86 -12.73
N CYS A 24 2.37 11.40 -13.93
CA CYS A 24 1.51 12.57 -14.15
C CYS A 24 0.01 12.27 -14.03
N LEU A 25 -0.38 11.00 -13.92
CA LEU A 25 -1.78 10.59 -13.68
C LEU A 25 -2.16 10.61 -12.19
N PHE A 26 -1.28 11.15 -11.33
CA PHE A 26 -1.49 11.31 -9.90
C PHE A 26 -1.26 12.78 -9.50
N ASP A 27 -2.31 13.42 -8.99
CA ASP A 27 -2.40 14.87 -8.75
C ASP A 27 -1.43 15.37 -7.65
N VAL A 28 -1.16 14.53 -6.66
CA VAL A 28 -0.15 14.78 -5.60
C VAL A 28 1.13 13.96 -5.89
N GLY A 29 1.29 13.46 -7.12
CA GLY A 29 2.40 12.62 -7.60
C GLY A 29 3.74 13.35 -7.78
N GLU A 30 3.89 14.57 -7.26
CA GLU A 30 5.18 15.22 -7.15
C GLU A 30 6.11 14.32 -6.32
N LEU A 31 7.24 13.90 -6.89
CA LEU A 31 8.22 12.98 -6.29
C LEU A 31 8.88 13.49 -4.98
N LYS A 32 8.41 14.60 -4.41
CA LYS A 32 9.02 15.33 -3.28
C LYS A 32 8.10 15.53 -2.08
N VAL A 33 6.84 15.09 -2.14
CA VAL A 33 5.91 15.20 -1.01
C VAL A 33 6.18 14.11 0.00
N VAL A 34 6.30 14.49 1.27
CA VAL A 34 6.44 13.54 2.38
C VAL A 34 5.20 13.57 3.27
N ASN A 35 5.03 12.55 4.11
CA ASN A 35 3.86 12.47 5.00
C ASN A 35 3.67 13.74 5.86
N HIS A 36 4.75 14.42 6.25
CA HIS A 36 4.69 15.65 7.05
C HIS A 36 4.03 16.83 6.31
N ASP A 37 4.08 16.86 4.98
CA ASP A 37 3.50 17.96 4.19
C ASP A 37 1.96 17.98 4.26
N ALA A 38 1.33 16.90 4.77
CA ALA A 38 -0.12 16.86 4.99
C ALA A 38 -0.65 17.75 6.13
N HIS A 39 0.22 18.44 6.86
CA HIS A 39 -0.25 19.51 7.75
C HIS A 39 -0.88 20.68 6.97
N SER A 40 -0.50 20.86 5.69
CA SER A 40 -1.00 21.95 4.83
C SER A 40 -1.49 21.48 3.46
N ARG A 41 -1.36 20.19 3.13
CA ARG A 41 -1.81 19.58 1.87
C ARG A 41 -2.93 18.57 2.11
N ALA A 42 -3.63 18.21 1.04
CA ALA A 42 -4.66 17.17 1.08
C ALA A 42 -4.09 15.82 1.55
N LEU A 43 -4.84 15.14 2.42
CA LEU A 43 -4.52 13.80 2.91
C LEU A 43 -4.83 12.70 1.90
N LEU A 44 -5.76 12.96 1.00
CA LEU A 44 -6.19 12.09 -0.09
C LEU A 44 -6.47 12.97 -1.31
N SER A 45 -5.94 12.59 -2.48
CA SER A 45 -6.33 13.13 -3.77
C SER A 45 -6.74 12.01 -4.73
N VAL A 46 -7.73 12.30 -5.57
CA VAL A 46 -8.25 11.38 -6.59
C VAL A 46 -8.22 12.12 -7.93
N GLN A 47 -7.45 11.61 -8.87
CA GLN A 47 -7.37 12.13 -10.24
C GLN A 47 -8.07 11.17 -11.19
N VAL A 48 -9.02 11.67 -11.97
CA VAL A 48 -9.65 10.92 -13.05
C VAL A 48 -9.08 11.46 -14.37
N THR A 49 -8.51 10.58 -15.18
CA THR A 49 -7.91 10.94 -16.48
C THR A 49 -8.52 10.09 -17.58
N GLU A 50 -9.07 10.75 -18.59
CA GLU A 50 -9.53 10.10 -19.81
C GLU A 50 -8.33 9.68 -20.65
N LEU A 51 -8.32 8.42 -21.08
CA LEU A 51 -7.37 7.84 -22.02
C LEU A 51 -8.08 7.65 -23.36
N VAL A 52 -7.32 7.41 -24.43
CA VAL A 52 -7.90 7.12 -25.77
C VAL A 52 -8.91 5.97 -25.73
N ASP A 53 -8.64 5.00 -24.87
CA ASP A 53 -9.32 3.70 -24.83
C ASP A 53 -9.91 3.38 -23.45
N GLY A 54 -10.02 4.36 -22.55
CA GLY A 54 -10.58 4.11 -21.23
C GLY A 54 -10.41 5.26 -20.25
N VAL A 55 -10.51 4.93 -18.95
CA VAL A 55 -10.37 5.88 -17.85
C VAL A 55 -9.31 5.37 -16.88
N PHE A 56 -8.41 6.24 -16.47
CA PHE A 56 -7.48 6.02 -15.37
C PHE A 56 -7.97 6.77 -14.13
N ILE A 57 -7.97 6.09 -12.97
CA ILE A 57 -8.30 6.71 -11.68
C ILE A 57 -7.09 6.56 -10.76
N GLY A 58 -6.35 7.65 -10.56
CA GLY A 58 -5.18 7.72 -9.68
C GLY A 58 -5.58 8.14 -8.27
N TYR A 59 -5.18 7.37 -7.26
CA TYR A 59 -5.37 7.69 -5.85
C TYR A 59 -4.01 8.01 -5.21
N THR A 60 -3.92 9.13 -4.50
CA THR A 60 -2.76 9.47 -3.65
C THR A 60 -3.22 9.62 -2.21
N LEU A 61 -2.73 8.77 -1.31
CA LEU A 61 -3.09 8.77 0.11
C LEU A 61 -1.85 9.02 0.97
N ASN A 62 -1.97 9.94 1.92
CA ASN A 62 -0.96 10.11 2.96
C ASN A 62 -0.94 8.86 3.88
N HIS A 63 0.20 8.20 3.96
CA HIS A 63 0.31 6.91 4.65
C HIS A 63 0.23 7.04 6.19
N ALA A 64 0.26 8.27 6.75
CA ALA A 64 0.06 8.52 8.17
C ALA A 64 -1.41 8.40 8.62
N VAL A 65 -2.37 8.53 7.69
CA VAL A 65 -3.81 8.43 8.00
C VAL A 65 -4.46 7.14 7.52
N GLY A 66 -3.74 6.33 6.75
CA GLY A 66 -4.25 5.05 6.27
C GLY A 66 -3.18 4.15 5.68
N ASP A 67 -3.54 2.89 5.50
CA ASP A 67 -2.80 1.86 4.78
C ASP A 67 -3.57 1.36 3.55
N GLY A 68 -2.96 0.44 2.79
CA GLY A 68 -3.58 -0.14 1.59
C GLY A 68 -4.96 -0.77 1.84
N THR A 69 -5.16 -1.40 3.01
CA THR A 69 -6.45 -1.98 3.38
C THR A 69 -7.52 -0.89 3.56
N SER A 70 -7.19 0.18 4.30
CA SER A 70 -8.11 1.30 4.51
C SER A 70 -8.43 2.05 3.22
N LEU A 71 -7.45 2.22 2.32
CA LEU A 71 -7.67 2.80 1.00
C LEU A 71 -8.64 1.97 0.17
N TRP A 72 -8.47 0.64 0.17
CA TRP A 72 -9.37 -0.25 -0.56
C TRP A 72 -10.79 -0.23 0.01
N LEU A 73 -10.95 -0.12 1.33
CA LEU A 73 -12.26 0.07 1.95
C LEU A 73 -12.91 1.38 1.51
N PHE A 74 -12.16 2.47 1.48
CA PHE A 74 -12.63 3.76 0.94
C PHE A 74 -13.07 3.64 -0.52
N VAL A 75 -12.27 3.03 -1.40
CA VAL A 75 -12.61 2.85 -2.82
C VAL A 75 -13.89 2.02 -2.99
N LYS A 76 -14.06 0.94 -2.21
CA LYS A 76 -15.30 0.14 -2.20
C LYS A 76 -16.51 0.96 -1.74
N ALA A 77 -16.35 1.81 -0.71
CA ALA A 77 -17.40 2.70 -0.25
C ALA A 77 -17.83 3.67 -1.34
N LEU A 78 -16.84 4.33 -1.94
CA LEU A 78 -17.04 5.31 -3.00
C LEU A 78 -17.76 4.70 -4.20
N SER A 79 -17.32 3.51 -4.65
CA SER A 79 -17.96 2.77 -5.74
C SER A 79 -19.44 2.48 -5.46
N LYS A 80 -19.79 2.02 -4.25
CA LYS A 80 -21.18 1.76 -3.86
C LYS A 80 -22.04 3.03 -3.82
N ILE A 81 -21.49 4.16 -3.35
CA ILE A 81 -22.16 5.46 -3.40
C ILE A 81 -22.53 5.79 -4.85
N PHE A 82 -21.56 5.71 -5.78
CA PHE A 82 -21.80 6.02 -7.19
C PHE A 82 -22.76 5.05 -7.87
N MET A 83 -22.87 3.80 -7.39
CA MET A 83 -23.83 2.83 -7.90
C MET A 83 -25.23 2.95 -7.27
N ASN A 84 -25.49 3.95 -6.40
CA ASN A 84 -26.73 4.09 -5.63
C ASN A 84 -27.10 2.82 -4.83
N GLN A 85 -26.10 2.08 -4.35
CA GLN A 85 -26.29 0.84 -3.59
C GLN A 85 -26.28 1.08 -2.07
N ILE A 86 -26.44 2.33 -1.65
CA ILE A 86 -26.53 2.72 -0.24
C ILE A 86 -27.94 3.20 0.02
N ASN A 87 -28.67 2.39 0.79
CA ASN A 87 -30.03 2.65 1.26
C ASN A 87 -29.99 2.47 2.78
N ASP A 88 -30.98 2.96 3.52
CA ASP A 88 -31.01 2.84 5.00
C ASP A 88 -30.90 1.39 5.51
N ASN A 89 -31.22 0.40 4.67
CA ASN A 89 -31.10 -1.04 4.95
C ASN A 89 -29.76 -1.67 4.53
N ASN A 90 -28.90 -0.91 3.83
CA ASN A 90 -27.62 -1.34 3.24
C ASN A 90 -26.46 -0.44 3.70
N ILE A 91 -26.54 0.10 4.92
CA ILE A 91 -25.43 0.81 5.55
C ILE A 91 -24.23 -0.12 5.53
N ILE A 92 -23.20 0.27 4.80
CA ILE A 92 -22.01 -0.55 4.69
C ILE A 92 -21.43 -0.66 6.09
N ASN A 93 -21.47 -1.87 6.66
CA ASN A 93 -20.77 -2.17 7.90
C ASN A 93 -19.27 -2.24 7.57
N PHE A 94 -18.69 -1.08 7.27
CA PHE A 94 -17.27 -0.90 7.45
C PHE A 94 -17.05 -1.01 8.94
N ASP A 95 -16.31 -2.03 9.38
CA ASP A 95 -15.81 -2.07 10.75
C ASP A 95 -15.32 -0.67 11.07
N LYS A 96 -16.02 -0.02 12.01
CA LYS A 96 -15.79 1.40 12.27
C LYS A 96 -14.30 1.55 12.57
N PRO A 97 -13.60 2.51 11.94
CA PRO A 97 -12.19 2.71 12.23
C PRO A 97 -12.04 2.84 13.74
N VAL A 98 -11.20 1.98 14.31
CA VAL A 98 -10.96 2.00 15.75
C VAL A 98 -10.05 3.16 16.03
N PHE A 99 -10.64 4.32 16.36
CA PHE A 99 -9.90 5.54 16.64
C PHE A 99 -9.27 5.55 18.05
N LYS A 100 -9.62 4.60 18.92
CA LYS A 100 -9.01 4.47 20.25
C LYS A 100 -7.68 3.71 20.11
N PRO A 101 -6.55 4.27 20.54
CA PRO A 101 -5.33 3.51 20.72
C PRO A 101 -5.61 2.35 21.68
N VAL A 102 -5.56 1.12 21.17
CA VAL A 102 -5.64 -0.07 22.02
C VAL A 102 -4.22 -0.40 22.41
N PHE A 103 -3.84 -0.04 23.63
CA PHE A 103 -2.66 -0.60 24.25
C PHE A 103 -3.05 -1.95 24.85
N SER A 104 -2.20 -2.96 24.70
CA SER A 104 -2.33 -4.16 25.53
C SER A 104 -2.21 -3.74 27.01
N ASP A 105 -2.91 -4.44 27.91
CA ASP A 105 -2.82 -4.15 29.34
C ASP A 105 -1.35 -4.12 29.80
N GLY A 106 -0.96 -3.05 30.49
CA GLY A 106 0.42 -2.81 30.95
C GLY A 106 1.36 -2.10 29.95
N TYR A 107 0.90 -1.74 28.75
CA TYR A 107 1.69 -0.98 27.78
C TYR A 107 1.27 0.49 27.75
N GLY A 108 2.23 1.39 27.97
CA GLY A 108 2.03 2.84 28.05
C GLY A 108 3.00 3.49 29.03
N PRO A 109 3.13 4.82 29.04
CA PRO A 109 2.41 5.80 28.21
C PRO A 109 2.92 5.88 26.76
N ILE A 110 2.24 6.67 25.92
CA ILE A 110 2.77 7.10 24.62
C ILE A 110 4.15 7.71 24.88
N LEU A 111 5.20 7.02 24.41
CA LEU A 111 6.55 7.53 24.47
C LEU A 111 6.62 8.72 23.52
N LYS A 112 6.70 9.93 24.09
CA LYS A 112 7.09 11.11 23.32
C LYS A 112 8.54 10.92 22.92
N LEU A 113 8.77 10.61 21.64
CA LEU A 113 10.12 10.55 21.12
C LEU A 113 10.76 11.94 21.27
N PRO A 114 12.07 12.05 21.58
CA PRO A 114 12.77 13.30 21.83
C PRO A 114 13.02 14.12 20.54
N TYR A 115 12.18 13.99 19.53
CA TYR A 115 12.28 14.68 18.25
C TYR A 115 11.36 15.88 18.24
N LEU A 116 11.82 16.97 18.85
CA LEU A 116 11.12 18.26 18.81
C LEU A 116 11.31 18.99 17.48
N ASP A 117 12.32 18.61 16.69
CA ASP A 117 12.69 19.26 15.44
C ASP A 117 12.42 18.34 14.26
N SER A 118 11.50 18.78 13.40
CA SER A 118 11.04 18.02 12.22
C SER A 118 12.14 17.82 11.17
N SER A 119 13.13 18.72 11.11
CA SER A 119 14.26 18.58 10.20
C SER A 119 15.14 17.35 10.50
N LYS A 120 15.07 16.81 11.73
CA LYS A 120 15.90 15.66 12.15
C LYS A 120 15.35 14.30 11.72
N PHE A 121 14.08 14.23 11.32
CA PHE A 121 13.44 12.96 10.92
C PHE A 121 12.71 13.02 9.59
N ILE A 122 12.50 14.21 9.03
CA ILE A 122 11.99 14.34 7.66
C ILE A 122 13.15 14.08 6.69
N VAL A 123 13.14 12.90 6.09
CA VAL A 123 14.00 12.59 4.96
C VAL A 123 13.26 12.95 3.68
N ARG A 124 13.77 13.94 2.96
CA ARG A 124 13.31 14.25 1.61
C ARG A 124 14.24 13.55 0.64
N HIS A 125 13.76 12.49 0.00
CA HIS A 125 14.52 11.80 -1.03
C HIS A 125 14.55 12.67 -2.28
N GLU A 126 15.73 12.91 -2.83
CA GLU A 126 15.83 13.42 -4.18
C GLU A 126 15.30 12.34 -5.14
N ALA A 127 14.47 12.75 -6.09
CA ALA A 127 14.01 11.87 -7.15
C ALA A 127 15.25 11.36 -7.90
N ASN A 128 15.63 10.09 -7.69
CA ASN A 128 16.67 9.46 -8.49
C ASN A 128 16.10 9.24 -9.90
N PRO A 129 16.60 9.93 -10.93
CA PRO A 129 16.01 9.90 -12.26
C PRO A 129 16.22 8.55 -12.99
N GLU A 130 16.98 7.60 -12.42
CA GLU A 130 17.39 6.38 -13.13
C GLU A 130 16.55 5.13 -12.82
N LEU A 131 15.63 5.20 -11.86
CA LEU A 131 14.82 4.03 -11.50
C LEU A 131 13.71 3.78 -12.53
N ARG A 132 13.74 2.60 -13.17
CA ARG A 132 12.69 2.13 -14.07
C ARG A 132 11.76 1.18 -13.34
N ALA A 133 10.46 1.43 -13.44
CA ALA A 133 9.44 0.51 -12.95
C ALA A 133 9.03 -0.48 -14.05
N ARG A 134 8.74 -1.73 -13.66
CA ARG A 134 8.26 -2.78 -14.57
C ARG A 134 7.29 -3.70 -13.85
N VAL A 135 6.23 -4.11 -14.54
CA VAL A 135 5.26 -5.10 -14.05
C VAL A 135 5.67 -6.49 -14.51
N PHE A 136 5.78 -7.43 -13.57
CA PHE A 136 6.01 -8.84 -13.85
C PHE A 136 4.74 -9.64 -13.59
N ARG A 137 4.32 -10.42 -14.58
CA ARG A 137 3.15 -11.30 -14.47
C ARG A 137 3.59 -12.71 -14.11
N PHE A 138 2.99 -13.26 -13.06
CA PHE A 138 3.17 -14.65 -12.65
C PHE A 138 1.88 -15.42 -12.94
N SER A 139 1.99 -16.54 -13.67
CA SER A 139 0.84 -17.40 -13.94
C SER A 139 0.43 -18.16 -12.68
N ALA A 140 -0.84 -18.55 -12.59
CA ALA A 140 -1.33 -19.38 -11.49
C ALA A 140 -0.57 -20.71 -11.37
N GLU A 141 -0.22 -21.32 -12.51
CA GLU A 141 0.60 -22.53 -12.58
C GLU A 141 1.99 -22.33 -11.99
N LEU A 142 2.68 -21.24 -12.35
CA LEU A 142 3.99 -20.92 -11.80
C LEU A 142 3.92 -20.67 -10.29
N ILE A 143 2.91 -19.93 -9.82
CA ILE A 143 2.70 -19.68 -8.39
C ILE A 143 2.46 -21.00 -7.64
N ALA A 144 1.62 -21.89 -8.19
CA ALA A 144 1.35 -23.20 -7.60
C ALA A 144 2.62 -24.05 -7.52
N LYS A 145 3.44 -24.05 -8.58
CA LYS A 145 4.74 -24.74 -8.61
C LYS A 145 5.70 -24.19 -7.57
N LEU A 146 5.84 -22.87 -7.47
CA LEU A 146 6.69 -22.21 -6.47
C LEU A 146 6.24 -22.55 -5.05
N LYS A 147 4.93 -22.53 -4.79
CA LYS A 147 4.36 -22.92 -3.51
C LYS A 147 4.66 -24.38 -3.18
N ALA A 148 4.46 -25.31 -4.12
CA ALA A 148 4.73 -26.73 -3.90
C ALA A 148 6.21 -26.96 -3.55
N GLN A 149 7.13 -26.40 -4.33
CA GLN A 149 8.57 -26.49 -4.08
C GLN A 149 9.00 -25.89 -2.73
N ALA A 150 8.33 -24.82 -2.27
CA ALA A 150 8.61 -24.25 -0.97
C ALA A 150 8.12 -25.16 0.17
N ASN A 151 6.93 -25.75 0.03
CA ASN A 151 6.37 -26.67 1.03
C ASN A 151 7.12 -28.01 1.10
N GLU A 152 7.78 -28.46 0.03
CA GLU A 152 8.66 -29.65 0.08
C GLU A 152 9.90 -29.46 0.96
N LYS A 153 10.31 -28.20 1.20
CA LYS A 153 11.57 -27.84 1.88
C LYS A 153 11.38 -27.25 3.27
N CYS A 154 10.14 -27.06 3.69
CA CYS A 154 9.80 -26.40 4.94
C CYS A 154 8.90 -27.29 5.79
N ASP A 155 9.18 -27.37 7.08
CA ASP A 155 8.36 -28.10 8.04
C ASP A 155 7.03 -27.39 8.37
N THR A 156 6.84 -26.18 7.83
CA THR A 156 5.63 -25.37 8.02
C THR A 156 4.95 -25.08 6.68
N THR A 157 3.63 -24.90 6.72
CA THR A 157 2.84 -24.61 5.53
C THR A 157 3.16 -23.21 4.99
N ILE A 158 3.74 -23.16 3.81
CA ILE A 158 4.08 -21.92 3.11
C ILE A 158 2.93 -21.48 2.18
N SER A 159 2.49 -20.24 2.33
CA SER A 159 1.48 -19.62 1.47
C SER A 159 2.04 -19.25 0.08
N SER A 160 1.16 -19.07 -0.91
CA SER A 160 1.56 -18.58 -2.23
C SER A 160 2.27 -17.22 -2.17
N PHE A 161 1.84 -16.34 -1.27
CA PHE A 161 2.44 -15.03 -1.07
C PHE A 161 3.87 -15.13 -0.54
N GLN A 162 4.11 -15.98 0.46
CA GLN A 162 5.45 -16.21 1.01
C GLN A 162 6.38 -16.85 -0.04
N ALA A 163 5.91 -17.86 -0.77
CA ALA A 163 6.70 -18.52 -1.81
C ALA A 163 7.09 -17.54 -2.93
N LEU A 164 6.14 -16.73 -3.41
CA LEU A 164 6.40 -15.73 -4.44
C LEU A 164 7.31 -14.59 -3.93
N SER A 165 7.13 -14.14 -2.69
CA SER A 165 7.98 -13.11 -2.07
C SER A 165 9.42 -13.59 -1.94
N ALA A 166 9.64 -14.82 -1.48
CA ALA A 166 10.96 -15.43 -1.41
C ALA A 166 11.60 -15.56 -2.79
N PHE A 167 10.86 -16.06 -3.79
CA PHE A 167 11.33 -16.15 -5.17
C PHE A 167 11.74 -14.78 -5.73
N THR A 168 10.91 -13.76 -5.48
CA THR A 168 11.18 -12.38 -5.92
C THR A 168 12.42 -11.82 -5.24
N TRP A 169 12.55 -12.01 -3.93
CA TRP A 169 13.73 -11.57 -3.18
C TRP A 169 15.01 -12.23 -3.70
N ILE A 170 15.01 -13.56 -3.89
CA ILE A 170 16.16 -14.28 -4.46
C ILE A 170 16.51 -13.74 -5.86
N SER A 171 15.50 -13.48 -6.69
CA SER A 171 15.69 -12.94 -8.04
C SER A 171 16.31 -11.54 -8.01
N ILE A 172 15.85 -10.66 -7.12
CA ILE A 172 16.41 -9.32 -6.90
C ILE A 172 17.85 -9.42 -6.40
N THR A 173 18.12 -10.25 -5.40
CA THR A 173 19.47 -10.43 -4.83
C THR A 173 20.45 -10.90 -5.89
N ARG A 174 20.06 -11.87 -6.73
CA ARG A 174 20.87 -12.33 -7.86
C ARG A 174 21.10 -11.22 -8.89
N ALA A 175 20.07 -10.48 -9.25
CA ALA A 175 20.19 -9.39 -10.23
C ALA A 175 21.08 -8.23 -9.74
N ARG A 176 21.10 -7.95 -8.43
CA ARG A 176 21.98 -6.94 -7.83
C ARG A 176 23.45 -7.34 -7.83
N ASN A 177 23.75 -8.63 -8.00
CA ASN A 177 25.10 -9.20 -8.08
C ASN A 177 26.07 -8.61 -7.03
N GLN A 178 25.60 -8.51 -5.79
CA GLN A 178 26.41 -7.97 -4.69
C GLN A 178 27.46 -8.98 -4.24
N PRO A 179 28.55 -8.53 -3.60
CA PRO A 179 29.50 -9.41 -2.93
C PRO A 179 28.81 -10.40 -1.97
N TYR A 180 29.37 -11.60 -1.84
CA TYR A 180 28.76 -12.71 -1.10
C TYR A 180 28.51 -12.39 0.38
N ASP A 181 29.36 -11.55 0.96
CA ASP A 181 29.32 -11.08 2.35
C ASP A 181 28.37 -9.88 2.57
N SER A 182 27.75 -9.37 1.51
CA SER A 182 26.83 -8.23 1.61
C SER A 182 25.50 -8.64 2.23
N ASN A 183 25.10 -7.91 3.27
CA ASN A 183 23.79 -8.09 3.88
C ASN A 183 22.67 -7.67 2.92
N THR A 184 21.62 -8.50 2.85
CA THR A 184 20.36 -8.14 2.19
C THR A 184 19.21 -8.23 3.18
N SER A 185 18.23 -7.35 3.04
CA SER A 185 17.01 -7.35 3.85
C SER A 185 15.78 -7.39 2.95
N CYS A 186 14.74 -8.08 3.41
CA CYS A 186 13.42 -8.08 2.81
C CYS A 186 12.40 -7.69 3.89
N TRP A 187 11.62 -6.64 3.61
CA TRP A 187 10.61 -6.14 4.52
C TRP A 187 9.24 -6.53 3.97
N ILE A 188 8.43 -7.17 4.81
CA ILE A 188 7.06 -7.56 4.48
C ILE A 188 6.14 -6.89 5.52
N VAL A 189 5.15 -6.16 5.03
CA VAL A 189 4.13 -5.53 5.88
C VAL A 189 3.01 -6.54 6.15
N ALA A 190 2.56 -6.63 7.40
CA ALA A 190 1.47 -7.51 7.81
C ALA A 190 0.29 -6.69 8.33
N ASP A 191 -0.94 -7.08 7.93
CA ASP A 191 -2.14 -6.51 8.51
C ASP A 191 -2.32 -7.05 9.94
N THR A 192 -2.32 -6.15 10.92
CA THR A 192 -2.47 -6.50 12.33
C THR A 192 -3.92 -6.47 12.80
N ARG A 193 -4.87 -6.05 11.95
CA ARG A 193 -6.30 -6.04 12.31
C ARG A 193 -6.83 -7.42 12.73
N PRO A 194 -6.53 -8.53 12.04
CA PRO A 194 -7.07 -9.84 12.42
C PRO A 194 -6.58 -10.35 13.78
N THR A 195 -5.42 -9.86 14.24
CA THR A 195 -4.81 -10.26 15.52
C THR A 195 -5.20 -9.34 16.67
N ARG A 196 -6.02 -8.30 16.42
CA ARG A 196 -6.53 -7.45 17.50
C ARG A 196 -7.68 -8.18 18.20
N PRO A 197 -7.69 -8.23 19.55
CA PRO A 197 -8.85 -8.73 20.27
C PRO A 197 -10.09 -7.93 19.85
N ALA A 198 -11.24 -8.62 19.74
CA ALA A 198 -12.52 -7.96 19.51
C ALA A 198 -12.69 -6.88 20.59
N LEU A 199 -12.97 -5.64 20.15
CA LEU A 199 -13.21 -4.55 21.08
C LEU A 199 -14.41 -4.93 21.95
N ILE A 200 -14.17 -5.21 23.23
CA ILE A 200 -15.22 -5.08 24.22
C ILE A 200 -15.44 -3.58 24.37
N THR A 201 -16.27 -3.00 23.50
CA THR A 201 -16.77 -1.65 23.70
C THR A 201 -17.80 -1.70 24.82
N LYS A 202 -17.36 -1.71 26.07
CA LYS A 202 -18.21 -1.14 27.11
C LYS A 202 -18.31 0.37 26.79
N PRO A 203 -19.51 0.92 26.61
CA PRO A 203 -19.66 2.34 26.47
C PRO A 203 -19.07 3.03 27.71
N LEU A 204 -18.55 4.25 27.52
CA LEU A 204 -17.79 5.00 28.54
C LEU A 204 -18.54 5.18 29.88
N TRP A 205 -19.86 5.03 29.90
CA TRP A 205 -20.69 5.15 31.10
C TRP A 205 -20.73 3.87 31.96
N GLU A 206 -20.27 2.72 31.46
CA GLU A 206 -20.18 1.47 32.24
C GLU A 206 -18.82 1.29 32.96
N LEU A 207 -17.90 2.25 32.83
CA LEU A 207 -16.57 2.24 33.45
C LEU A 207 -16.45 3.25 34.61
N CYS A 208 -17.58 3.82 35.04
CA CYS A 208 -17.69 4.69 36.21
C CYS A 208 -18.61 4.05 37.26
N GLU A 209 -18.14 2.95 37.87
CA GLU A 209 -18.52 2.52 39.23
C GLU A 209 -17.26 2.09 39.99
#